data_AF-A0AAF5I454-F1
#
_entry.id   AF-A0AAF5I454-F1
#
_cell.length_a   1.000
_cell.length_b   1.000
_cell.length_c   1.000
_cell.angle_alpha   90.00
_cell.angle_beta   90.00
_cell.angle_gamma   90.00
#
_symmetry.space_group_name_H-M   'P 1'
#
loop_
_entity.id
_entity.type
_entity.pdbx_description
1 polymer ?
#
loop_
_entity_poly.entity_id
_entity_poly.type
_entity_poly.pdbx_seq_one_letter_code
_entity_poly.pdbx_strand_id
1 'polypeptide(L)'
;MASSKVYKTSPDFVKKIKELILLEKERQTLINELDIYLIGLRDSMRHIVELEAEKMGVCWPPSLEERGYRDISITFVLSGLTKCEELINRIKKNYNMSKKLEELLKKC
;
A
#
# COMPACT_ATOMS: atom_id res chain seq x y z
N MET A 1 28.78 -43.15 0.03
CA MET A 1 28.62 -42.19 1.14
C MET A 1 28.39 -40.81 0.53
N ALA A 2 27.18 -40.27 0.64
CA ALA A 2 26.88 -38.93 0.16
C ALA A 2 27.64 -37.93 1.05
N SER A 3 28.66 -37.27 0.49
CA SER A 3 29.34 -36.15 1.14
C SER A 3 28.28 -35.07 1.38
N SER A 4 27.77 -34.97 2.62
CA SER A 4 27.00 -33.80 3.03
C SER A 4 27.95 -32.61 2.96
N LYS A 5 27.90 -31.86 1.85
CA LYS A 5 28.48 -30.52 1.78
C LYS A 5 27.73 -29.71 2.82
N VAL A 6 28.26 -29.65 4.03
CA VAL A 6 27.86 -28.67 5.03
C VAL A 6 28.34 -27.35 4.44
N TYR A 7 27.45 -26.68 3.70
CA TYR A 7 27.67 -25.30 3.32
C TYR A 7 27.82 -24.53 4.62
N LYS A 8 29.06 -24.20 4.99
CA LYS A 8 29.34 -23.28 6.08
C LYS A 8 28.80 -21.92 5.64
N THR A 9 27.53 -21.67 5.94
CA THR A 9 26.95 -20.34 5.79
C THR A 9 27.56 -19.47 6.88
N SER A 10 28.11 -18.31 6.50
CA SER A 10 28.53 -17.32 7.49
C SER A 10 27.29 -16.89 8.31
N PRO A 11 27.41 -16.69 9.64
CA PRO A 11 26.35 -16.06 10.43
C PRO A 11 25.82 -14.77 9.80
N ASP A 12 26.68 -14.02 9.10
CA ASP A 12 26.31 -12.80 8.38
C ASP A 12 25.39 -13.08 7.19
N PHE A 13 25.65 -14.16 6.45
CA PHE A 13 24.79 -14.57 5.33
C PHE A 13 23.39 -14.92 5.84
N VAL A 14 23.30 -15.74 6.90
CA VAL A 14 22.01 -16.12 7.51
C VAL A 14 21.26 -14.89 8.05
N LYS A 15 21.98 -13.96 8.69
CA LYS A 15 21.39 -12.70 9.20
C LYS A 15 20.79 -11.85 8.06
N LYS A 16 21.53 -11.67 6.96
CA LYS A 16 21.06 -10.92 5.78
C LYS A 16 19.85 -11.58 5.12
N ILE A 17 19.83 -12.91 5.03
CA ILE A 17 18.65 -13.65 4.50
C ILE A 17 17.42 -13.42 5.40
N LYS A 18 17.57 -13.47 6.72
CA LYS A 18 16.46 -13.15 7.65
C LYS A 18 15.96 -11.72 7.47
N GLU A 19 16.85 -10.77 7.28
CA GLU A 19 16.50 -9.37 7.05
C GLU A 19 15.75 -9.17 5.71
N LEU A 20 16.16 -9.86 4.63
CA LEU A 20 15.40 -9.86 3.38
C LEU A 20 13.97 -10.41 3.56
N ILE A 21 13.81 -11.50 4.30
CA ILE A 21 12.49 -12.09 4.59
C ILE A 21 11.62 -11.10 5.36
N LEU A 22 12.18 -10.37 6.33
CA LEU A 22 11.45 -9.35 7.07
C LEU A 22 11.02 -8.18 6.17
N LEU A 23 11.90 -7.72 5.29
CA LEU A 23 11.58 -6.66 4.33
C LEU A 23 10.47 -7.09 3.35
N GLU A 24 10.50 -8.34 2.86
CA GLU A 24 9.44 -8.88 2.00
C GLU A 24 8.09 -8.94 2.72
N LYS A 25 8.08 -9.41 3.98
CA LYS A 25 6.85 -9.43 4.78
C LYS A 25 6.29 -8.03 4.99
N GLU A 26 7.14 -7.08 5.37
CA GLU A 26 6.74 -5.68 5.53
C GLU A 26 6.17 -5.12 4.22
N ARG A 27 6.84 -5.36 3.09
CA ARG A 27 6.36 -4.93 1.76
C ARG A 27 4.98 -5.49 1.44
N GLN A 28 4.74 -6.77 1.67
CA GLN A 28 3.42 -7.35 1.44
C GLN A 28 2.36 -6.74 2.35
N THR A 29 2.69 -6.45 3.62
CA THR A 29 1.77 -5.74 4.53
C THR A 29 1.43 -4.34 3.99
N LEU A 30 2.44 -3.59 3.52
CA LEU A 30 2.23 -2.26 2.94
C LEU A 30 1.38 -2.30 1.67
N ILE A 31 1.59 -3.31 0.81
CA ILE A 31 0.78 -3.51 -0.40
C ILE A 31 -0.68 -3.82 -0.02
N ASN A 32 -0.91 -4.71 0.94
CA ASN A 32 -2.26 -5.02 1.41
C ASN A 32 -2.96 -3.79 2.00
N GLU A 33 -2.24 -2.96 2.76
CA GLU A 33 -2.76 -1.69 3.29
C GLU A 33 -3.13 -0.73 2.15
N LEU A 34 -2.26 -0.60 1.15
CA LEU A 34 -2.51 0.23 -0.03
C LEU A 34 -3.75 -0.23 -0.80
N ASP A 35 -3.91 -1.53 -1.02
CA ASP A 35 -5.07 -2.10 -1.70
C ASP A 35 -6.38 -1.78 -0.98
N ILE A 36 -6.40 -1.85 0.36
CA ILE A 36 -7.56 -1.47 1.18
C ILE A 36 -7.93 -0.01 0.96
N TYR A 37 -6.94 0.90 0.99
CA TYR A 37 -7.19 2.32 0.72
C TYR A 37 -7.69 2.56 -0.70
N LEU A 38 -7.13 1.89 -1.71
CA LEU A 38 -7.58 2.03 -3.09
C LEU A 38 -9.02 1.53 -3.29
N ILE A 39 -9.41 0.44 -2.64
CA ILE A 39 -10.79 -0.05 -2.63
C ILE A 39 -11.72 0.97 -1.99
N GLY A 40 -11.37 1.48 -0.80
CA GLY A 40 -12.17 2.48 -0.10
C GLY A 40 -12.32 3.79 -0.88
N LEU A 41 -11.25 4.23 -1.54
CA LEU A 41 -11.25 5.40 -2.43
C LEU A 41 -12.19 5.20 -3.62
N ARG A 42 -12.08 4.05 -4.29
CA ARG A 42 -12.95 3.71 -5.42
C ARG A 42 -14.41 3.71 -5.01
N ASP A 43 -14.75 3.09 -3.89
CA ASP A 43 -16.13 3.00 -3.42
C ASP A 43 -16.68 4.37 -3.01
N SER A 44 -15.83 5.24 -2.41
CA SER A 44 -16.18 6.62 -2.08
C SER A 44 -16.40 7.48 -3.33
N MET A 45 -15.52 7.36 -4.33
CA MET A 45 -15.69 8.07 -5.60
C MET A 45 -16.94 7.61 -6.35
N ARG A 46 -17.25 6.31 -6.33
CA ARG A 46 -18.50 5.78 -6.89
C ARG A 46 -19.71 6.42 -6.21
N HIS A 47 -19.71 6.50 -4.88
CA HIS A 47 -20.79 7.14 -4.14
C HIS A 47 -20.97 8.62 -4.49
N ILE A 48 -19.87 9.38 -4.64
CA ILE A 48 -19.92 10.78 -5.09
C ILE A 48 -20.55 10.88 -6.48
N VAL A 49 -20.17 9.99 -7.42
CA VAL A 49 -20.74 9.97 -8.78
C VAL A 49 -22.22 9.62 -8.77
N GLU A 50 -22.65 8.66 -7.96
CA GLU A 50 -24.07 8.30 -7.79
C GLU A 50 -24.88 9.51 -7.27
N LEU A 51 -24.37 10.21 -6.24
CA LEU A 51 -24.99 11.43 -5.73
C LEU A 51 -25.05 12.56 -6.77
N GLU A 52 -24.08 12.68 -7.67
CA GLU A 52 -24.13 13.66 -8.77
C GLU A 52 -25.13 13.25 -9.86
N ALA A 53 -25.23 11.96 -10.16
CA ALA A 53 -26.17 11.44 -11.16
C ALA A 53 -27.62 11.61 -10.71
N GLU A 54 -27.93 11.31 -9.45
CA GLU A 54 -29.27 11.52 -8.86
C GLU A 54 -29.71 13.00 -8.98
N LYS A 55 -28.77 13.94 -8.82
CA LYS A 55 -29.02 15.38 -8.97
C LYS A 55 -29.31 15.81 -10.41
N MET A 56 -28.70 15.16 -11.41
CA MET A 56 -29.05 15.44 -12.81
C MET A 56 -30.49 15.00 -13.13
N GLY A 57 -31.02 13.99 -12.44
CA GLY A 57 -32.39 13.52 -12.63
C GLY A 57 -33.44 14.34 -11.87
N VAL A 58 -33.04 15.10 -10.85
CA VAL A 58 -33.96 15.77 -9.93
C VAL A 58 -33.53 17.22 -9.72
N CYS A 59 -34.30 18.18 -10.26
CA CYS A 59 -34.01 19.62 -10.16
C CYS A 59 -34.37 20.18 -8.75
N TRP A 60 -33.76 19.64 -7.70
CA TRP A 60 -33.80 20.21 -6.36
C TRP A 60 -32.40 20.66 -5.93
N PRO A 61 -32.25 21.82 -5.27
CA PRO A 61 -30.98 22.17 -4.65
C PRO A 61 -30.62 21.10 -3.61
N PRO A 62 -29.33 20.75 -3.47
CA PRO A 62 -28.93 19.71 -2.53
C PRO A 62 -29.34 20.07 -1.11
N SER A 63 -29.93 19.08 -0.44
CA SER A 63 -30.24 19.16 0.99
C SER A 63 -28.96 19.43 1.79
N LEU A 64 -29.10 20.00 3.00
CA LEU A 64 -27.95 20.23 3.88
C LEU A 64 -27.22 18.92 4.20
N GLU A 65 -27.97 17.82 4.33
CA GLU A 65 -27.46 16.48 4.56
C GLU A 65 -26.59 15.99 3.39
N GLU A 66 -27.07 16.13 2.14
CA GLU A 66 -26.28 15.77 0.94
C GLU A 66 -24.99 16.58 0.80
N ARG A 67 -24.99 17.87 1.16
CA ARG A 67 -23.76 18.68 1.18
C ARG A 67 -22.78 18.14 2.21
N GLY A 68 -23.27 17.81 3.41
CA GLY A 68 -22.48 17.17 4.45
C GLY A 68 -21.85 15.86 3.97
N TYR A 69 -22.63 14.98 3.32
CA TYR A 69 -22.11 13.73 2.75
C TYR A 69 -21.03 13.98 1.68
N ARG A 70 -21.27 14.92 0.76
CA ARG A 70 -20.28 15.28 -0.26
C ARG A 70 -18.96 15.76 0.36
N ASP A 71 -19.03 16.68 1.32
CA ASP A 71 -17.83 17.24 1.96
C ASP A 71 -17.05 16.15 2.72
N ILE A 72 -17.75 15.25 3.40
CA ILE A 72 -17.14 14.08 4.07
C ILE A 72 -16.49 13.15 3.05
N SER A 73 -17.16 12.82 1.94
CA SER A 73 -16.61 11.93 0.92
C SER A 73 -15.39 12.54 0.22
N ILE A 74 -15.40 13.85 -0.08
CA ILE A 74 -14.24 14.55 -0.67
C ILE A 74 -13.08 14.54 0.32
N THR A 75 -13.33 14.86 1.60
CA THR A 75 -12.31 14.85 2.65
C THR A 75 -11.69 13.47 2.80
N PHE A 76 -12.53 12.42 2.82
CA PHE A 76 -12.06 11.04 2.85
C PHE A 76 -11.19 10.72 1.64
N VAL A 77 -11.61 11.09 0.42
CA VAL A 77 -10.84 10.85 -0.81
C VAL A 77 -9.47 11.54 -0.76
N LEU A 78 -9.41 12.81 -0.37
CA LEU A 78 -8.15 13.55 -0.28
C LEU A 78 -7.21 12.95 0.77
N SER A 79 -7.74 12.57 1.94
CA SER A 79 -6.96 11.95 3.01
C SER A 79 -6.46 10.55 2.59
N GLY A 80 -7.30 9.76 1.92
CA GLY A 80 -6.94 8.44 1.41
C GLY A 80 -5.88 8.53 0.31
N LEU A 81 -5.95 9.52 -0.58
CA LEU A 81 -4.91 9.75 -1.60
C LEU A 81 -3.56 10.09 -0.96
N THR A 82 -3.56 10.97 0.05
CA THR A 82 -2.36 11.30 0.82
C THR A 82 -1.77 10.05 1.48
N LYS A 83 -2.62 9.19 2.05
CA LYS A 83 -2.19 7.94 2.65
C LYS A 83 -1.63 6.95 1.63
N CYS A 84 -2.26 6.83 0.45
CA CYS A 84 -1.75 6.03 -0.65
C CYS A 84 -0.34 6.50 -1.09
N GLU A 85 -0.10 7.81 -1.18
CA GLU A 85 1.21 8.37 -1.51
C GLU A 85 2.27 8.00 -0.45
N GLU A 86 1.93 8.14 0.83
CA GLU A 86 2.79 7.71 1.95
C GLU A 86 3.16 6.22 1.83
N LEU A 87 2.17 5.35 1.58
CA LEU A 87 2.36 3.91 1.44
C LEU A 87 3.23 3.56 0.24
N ILE A 88 2.98 4.18 -0.92
CA ILE A 88 3.80 4.01 -2.12
C ILE A 88 5.26 4.39 -1.85
N ASN A 89 5.49 5.50 -1.14
CA ASN A 89 6.84 5.94 -0.78
C ASN A 89 7.53 4.95 0.19
N ARG A 90 6.80 4.39 1.15
CA ARG A 90 7.29 3.33 2.05
C ARG A 90 7.63 2.06 1.29
N ILE A 91 6.78 1.62 0.35
CA ILE A 91 7.03 0.45 -0.51
C ILE A 91 8.28 0.65 -1.36
N LYS A 92 8.44 1.82 -2.00
CA LYS A 92 9.65 2.16 -2.77
C LYS A 92 10.92 2.11 -1.91
N LYS A 93 10.85 2.67 -0.70
CA LYS A 93 11.97 2.65 0.25
C LYS A 93 12.32 1.22 0.66
N ASN A 94 11.32 0.40 1.00
CA ASN A 94 11.51 -1.01 1.34
C ASN A 94 12.16 -1.77 0.18
N TYR A 95 11.63 -1.65 -1.05
CA TYR A 95 12.20 -2.26 -2.25
C TYR A 95 13.68 -1.89 -2.46
N ASN A 96 14.02 -0.61 -2.30
CA ASN A 96 15.41 -0.14 -2.42
C ASN A 96 16.33 -0.74 -1.35
N MET A 97 15.83 -0.95 -0.12
CA MET A 97 16.59 -1.62 0.94
C MET A 97 16.81 -3.10 0.62
N SER A 98 15.77 -3.81 0.15
CA SER A 98 15.89 -5.20 -0.28
C SER A 98 16.93 -5.36 -1.39
N LYS A 99 16.90 -4.48 -2.41
CA LYS A 99 17.87 -4.52 -3.52
C LYS A 99 19.30 -4.32 -3.03
N LYS A 100 19.55 -3.34 -2.14
CA LYS A 100 20.87 -3.12 -1.54
C LYS A 100 21.36 -4.35 -0.77
N LEU A 101 20.46 -4.99 -0.03
CA LEU A 101 20.78 -6.18 0.76
C LEU A 101 21.07 -7.40 -0.13
N GLU A 102 20.33 -7.58 -1.23
CA GLU A 102 20.61 -8.58 -2.27
C GLU A 102 21.98 -8.35 -2.93
N GLU A 103 22.33 -7.10 -3.26
CA GLU A 103 23.66 -6.76 -3.78
C GLU A 103 24.78 -7.08 -2.78
N LEU A 104 24.55 -6.87 -1.48
CA LEU A 104 25.48 -7.25 -0.42
C LEU A 104 25.57 -8.77 -0.21
N LEU A 105 24.54 -9.53 -0.57
CA LEU A 105 24.55 -10.99 -0.52
C LEU A 105 25.29 -11.60 -1.71
N LYS A 106 25.20 -10.99 -2.90
CA LYS A 106 25.97 -11.42 -4.08
C LYS A 106 27.48 -11.28 -3.92
N LYS A 107 27.93 -10.48 -2.94
CA LYS A 107 29.34 -10.28 -2.59
C LYS A 107 29.84 -11.20 -1.48
N CYS A 108 28.96 -11.97 -0.83
CA CYS A 108 29.30 -12.95 0.20
C CYS A 108 29.54 -14.32 -0.43
#